data_AF-A0A2E8TPY0-F1
#
_entry.id   AF-A0A2E8TPY0-F1
#
_cell.length_a   1.000
_cell.length_b   1.000
_cell.length_c   1.000
_cell.angle_alpha   90.00
_cell.angle_beta   90.00
_cell.angle_gamma   90.00
#
_symmetry.space_group_name_H-M   'P 1'
#
loop_
_entity.id
_entity.type
_entity.pdbx_description
1 polymer ?
#
loop_
_entity_poly.entity_id
_entity_poly.type
_entity_poly.pdbx_seq_one_letter_code
_entity_poly.pdbx_strand_id
1 'polypeptide(L)' 'MQQSDSIILDLDGTVYIDDQIINNSDAEIRRLAKEGKSIYYLTNNDS' A
#
# COMPACT_ATOMS: atom_id res chain seq x y z
N MET A 1 -20.86 -9.40 -6.43
CA MET A 1 -19.72 -9.53 -5.51
C MET A 1 -19.55 -8.18 -4.82
N GLN A 2 -19.58 -8.14 -3.50
CA GLN A 2 -19.35 -6.90 -2.76
C GLN A 2 -17.85 -6.61 -2.81
N GLN A 3 -17.45 -5.50 -3.43
CA GLN A 3 -16.05 -5.15 -3.57
C GLN A 3 -15.54 -4.73 -2.20
N SER A 4 -14.50 -5.39 -1.68
CA SER A 4 -13.89 -4.97 -0.43
C SER A 4 -13.37 -3.53 -0.56
N ASP A 5 -13.71 -2.69 0.40
CA ASP A 5 -13.25 -1.31 0.47
C ASP A 5 -11.91 -1.17 1.18
N SER A 6 -11.34 -2.27 1.66
CA SER A 6 -10.06 -2.29 2.36
C SER A 6 -8.99 -3.00 1.55
N ILE A 7 -7.79 -2.42 1.55
CA ILE A 7 -6.58 -2.96 0.92
C ILE A 7 -5.52 -3.10 2.01
N ILE A 8 -4.93 -4.29 2.12
CA ILE A 8 -3.78 -4.55 2.98
C ILE A 8 -2.55 -4.63 2.08
N LEU A 9 -1.52 -3.86 2.40
CA LEU A 9 -0.27 -3.80 1.64
C LEU A 9 0.89 -4.22 2.53
N ASP A 10 1.72 -5.10 1.99
CA ASP A 10 3.09 -5.28 2.50
C ASP A 10 3.91 -4.01 2.23
N LEU A 11 5.01 -3.84 2.96
CA LEU A 11 5.91 -2.70 2.82
C LEU A 11 7.14 -3.05 1.98
N ASP A 12 8.05 -3.84 2.55
CA ASP A 12 9.33 -4.20 1.92
C ASP A 12 9.09 -5.04 0.64
N GLY A 13 9.60 -4.58 -0.51
CA GLY A 13 9.41 -5.24 -1.80
C GLY A 13 8.05 -5.00 -2.46
N THR A 14 7.13 -4.27 -1.79
CA THR A 14 5.82 -3.91 -2.33
C THR A 14 5.67 -2.40 -2.50
N VAL A 15 5.86 -1.63 -1.43
CA VAL A 15 5.80 -0.16 -1.46
C VAL A 15 7.19 0.41 -1.76
N TYR A 16 8.22 -0.13 -1.11
CA TYR A 16 9.60 0.35 -1.22
C TYR A 16 10.62 -0.80 -1.20
N ILE A 17 11.84 -0.54 -1.69
CA ILE A 17 13.04 -1.36 -1.44
C ILE A 17 14.10 -0.40 -0.90
N ASP A 18 14.69 -0.73 0.26
CA ASP A 18 15.55 0.18 1.01
C ASP A 18 14.87 1.56 1.16
N ASP A 19 15.55 2.64 0.81
CA ASP A 19 15.03 4.01 0.90
C ASP A 19 14.30 4.48 -0.39
N GLN A 20 13.96 3.55 -1.30
CA GLN A 20 13.40 3.89 -2.61
C GLN A 20 11.98 3.37 -2.81
N ILE A 21 11.07 4.28 -3.21
CA ILE A 21 9.72 3.92 -3.64
C ILE A 21 9.76 3.14 -4.95
N ILE A 22 9.05 2.01 -5.00
CA ILE A 22 8.93 1.18 -6.20
C ILE A 22 7.82 1.74 -7.10
N ASN A 23 8.10 1.93 -8.39
CA ASN A 23 7.10 2.16 -9.45
C ASN A 23 6.02 3.22 -9.13
N ASN A 24 6.36 4.29 -8.40
CA ASN A 24 5.39 5.29 -7.92
C ASN A 24 4.22 4.69 -7.13
N SER A 25 4.47 3.61 -6.37
CA SER A 25 3.47 2.92 -5.54
C SER A 25 2.75 3.87 -4.59
N ASP A 26 3.48 4.86 -4.07
CA ASP A 26 2.97 5.93 -3.21
C ASP A 26 1.88 6.77 -3.90
N ALA A 27 2.03 7.07 -5.20
CA ALA A 27 1.03 7.80 -5.98
C ALA A 27 -0.24 6.98 -6.18
N GLU A 28 -0.08 5.67 -6.42
CA GLU A 28 -1.20 4.75 -6.60
C GLU A 28 -1.97 4.52 -5.30
N ILE A 29 -1.28 4.38 -4.18
CA ILE A 29 -1.90 4.30 -2.85
C ILE A 29 -2.72 5.55 -2.57
N ARG A 30 -2.18 6.74 -2.87
CA ARG A 30 -2.91 8.01 -2.73
C ARG A 30 -4.11 8.09 -3.66
N ARG A 31 -4.03 7.55 -4.88
CA ARG A 31 -5.16 7.48 -5.81
C ARG A 31 -6.28 6.61 -5.24
N LEU A 32 -5.95 5.41 -4.76
CA LEU A 32 -6.91 4.46 -4.18
C LEU A 32 -7.56 5.00 -2.91
N ALA A 33 -6.78 5.66 -2.05
CA ALA A 33 -7.32 6.32 -0.86
C ALA A 33 -8.32 7.43 -1.22
N LYS A 34 -8.03 8.24 -2.25
CA LYS A 34 -8.96 9.26 -2.76
C LYS A 34 -10.25 8.67 -3.35
N GLU A 35 -10.21 7.43 -3.83
CA GLU A 35 -11.37 6.68 -4.32
C GLU A 35 -12.21 6.05 -3.20
N GLY A 36 -11.84 6.29 -1.93
CA GLY A 36 -12.57 5.83 -0.76
C GLY A 36 -12.11 4.46 -0.24
N LYS A 37 -11.00 3.93 -0.75
CA LYS A 37 -10.42 2.69 -0.20
C LYS A 37 -9.68 2.97 1.11
N SER A 38 -9.94 2.14 2.10
CA SER A 38 -9.19 2.09 3.36
C SER A 38 -7.89 1.33 3.13
N ILE A 39 -6.76 1.97 3.40
CA ILE A 39 -5.43 1.38 3.18
C ILE A 39 -4.82 1.02 4.54
N TYR A 40 -4.37 -0.22 4.68
CA TYR A 40 -3.67 -0.72 5.86
C TYR A 40 -2.32 -1.27 5.44
N TYR A 41 -1.27 -0.93 6.18
CA TYR A 41 0.04 -1.51 6.00
C TYR A 41 0.24 -2.66 6.99
N LEU A 42 0.74 -3.79 6.50
CA LEU A 42 1.06 -4.95 7.30
C LEU A 42 2.42 -5.47 6.86
N THR A 43 3.43 -5.26 7.69
CA THR A 43 4.76 -5.84 7.50
C THR A 43 5.11 -6.71 8.70
N ASN A 44 5.93 -7.74 8.46
CA ASN A 44 6.57 -8.52 9.51
C ASN A 44 7.94 -7.93 9.91
N ASN A 45 8.39 -6.88 9.23
CA ASN A 45 9.60 -6.18 9.59
C ASN A 45 9.36 -5.40 10.90
N ASP A 46 10.03 -5.81 11.97
CA ASP A 46 9.93 -5.27 13.32
C ASP A 46 11.20 -4.52 13.76
N SER A 47 12.11 -4.27 12.81
CA SER A 47 13.39 -3.59 13.00
C SER A 47 13.24 -2.12 13.41
#